data_AF-A0A453GG05-F1
#
_entry.id   AF-A0A453GG05-F1
#
_cell.length_a   1.000
_cell.length_b   1.000
_cell.length_c   1.000
_cell.angle_alpha   90.00
_cell.angle_beta   90.00
_cell.angle_gamma   90.00
#
_symmetry.space_group_name_H-M   'P 1'
#
loop_
_entity.id
_entity.type
_entity.pdbx_description
1 polymer ?
#
loop_
_entity_poly.entity_id
_entity_poly.type
_entity_poly.pdbx_seq_one_letter_code
_entity_poly.pdbx_strand_id
1 'polypeptide(L)'
;ARLRVCADGGANRVFDGMPDLLPGEDPDEVRVRYKPDAIEGDMDSVRPEVKEYYSSLGTQIIDDSPDQDTTDLNKCISFITRNPPGPDNS
;
A
#
# COMPACT_ATOMS: atom_id res chain seq x y z
N ALA A 1 -11.23 7.89 -0.93
CA ALA A 1 -9.79 8.23 -0.83
C ALA A 1 -9.25 8.37 -2.24
N ARG A 2 -8.37 9.35 -2.48
CA ARG A 2 -7.78 9.63 -3.81
C ARG A 2 -6.39 9.04 -4.02
N LEU A 3 -5.72 8.72 -2.92
CA LEU A 3 -4.42 8.08 -2.86
C LEU A 3 -4.43 7.14 -1.67
N ARG A 4 -3.95 5.91 -1.84
CA ARG A 4 -3.78 4.89 -0.81
C ARG A 4 -2.32 4.44 -0.82
N VAL A 5 -1.63 4.63 0.29
CA VAL A 5 -0.23 4.21 0.43
C VAL A 5 -0.14 3.25 1.60
N CYS A 6 0.54 2.13 1.42
CA CYS A 6 0.88 1.21 2.50
C CYS A 6 2.35 1.41 2.90
N ALA A 7 2.58 1.60 4.19
CA ALA A 7 3.91 1.53 4.78
C ALA A 7 4.31 0.07 4.95
N ASP A 8 5.18 -0.42 4.07
CA ASP A 8 5.74 -1.78 4.02
C ASP A 8 4.75 -2.89 4.46
N GLY A 9 4.95 -3.49 5.64
CA GLY A 9 4.09 -4.56 6.20
C GLY A 9 2.62 -4.18 6.40
N GLY A 10 2.25 -2.90 6.29
CA GLY A 10 0.87 -2.44 6.18
C GLY A 10 0.13 -3.05 4.98
N ALA A 11 0.83 -3.37 3.89
CA ALA A 11 0.25 -4.05 2.73
C ALA A 11 -0.29 -5.44 3.09
N ASN A 12 0.40 -6.17 3.98
CA ASN A 12 -0.06 -7.46 4.49
C ASN A 12 -1.40 -7.32 5.23
N ARG A 13 -1.52 -6.29 6.09
CA ARG A 13 -2.75 -6.05 6.85
C ARG A 13 -3.94 -5.74 5.94
N VAL A 14 -3.73 -5.02 4.85
CA VAL A 14 -4.78 -4.76 3.85
C VAL A 14 -5.15 -6.05 3.11
N PHE A 15 -4.14 -6.82 2.68
CA PHE A 15 -4.34 -8.06 1.94
C PHE A 15 -5.11 -9.13 2.72
N ASP A 16 -4.76 -9.29 4.00
CA ASP A 16 -5.37 -10.29 4.89
C ASP A 16 -6.68 -9.78 5.51
N GLY A 17 -6.67 -8.53 6.00
CA GLY A 17 -7.75 -8.03 6.86
C GLY A 17 -8.94 -7.42 6.14
N MET A 18 -8.78 -6.86 4.93
CA MET A 18 -9.93 -6.25 4.23
C MET A 18 -11.01 -7.26 3.86
N PRO A 19 -10.68 -8.47 3.35
CA PRO A 19 -11.67 -9.52 3.14
C PRO A 19 -12.44 -9.89 4.42
N ASP A 20 -11.75 -9.98 5.56
CA ASP A 20 -12.35 -10.34 6.85
C ASP A 20 -13.37 -9.29 7.35
N LEU A 21 -13.18 -8.02 6.98
CA LEU A 21 -14.09 -6.93 7.33
C LEU A 21 -15.35 -6.89 6.45
N LEU A 22 -15.38 -7.62 5.34
CA LEU A 22 -16.48 -7.66 4.36
C LEU A 22 -16.95 -9.09 4.13
N PRO A 23 -17.47 -9.76 5.19
CA PRO A 23 -17.93 -11.14 5.06
C PRO A 23 -19.10 -11.23 4.08
N GLY A 24 -18.94 -12.04 3.04
CA GLY A 24 -19.94 -12.25 1.99
C GLY A 24 -19.55 -11.69 0.62
N GLU A 25 -18.43 -10.97 0.52
CA GLU A 25 -17.81 -10.61 -0.74
C GLU A 25 -16.68 -11.58 -1.10
N ASP A 26 -16.38 -11.71 -2.39
CA ASP A 26 -15.23 -12.49 -2.83
C ASP A 26 -13.92 -11.82 -2.35
N PRO A 27 -13.03 -12.56 -1.64
CA PRO A 27 -11.80 -11.98 -1.11
C PRO A 27 -10.89 -11.32 -2.16
N ASP A 28 -10.85 -11.86 -3.38
CA ASP A 28 -9.99 -11.34 -4.44
C ASP A 28 -10.58 -10.05 -5.02
N GLU A 29 -11.90 -9.99 -5.19
CA GLU A 29 -12.59 -8.73 -5.55
C GLU A 29 -12.34 -7.63 -4.50
N VAL A 30 -12.37 -7.98 -3.21
CA VAL A 30 -12.06 -7.04 -2.12
C VAL A 30 -10.61 -6.57 -2.21
N ARG A 31 -9.64 -7.47 -2.37
CA ARG A 31 -8.22 -7.11 -2.52
C ARG A 31 -7.97 -6.18 -3.70
N VAL A 32 -8.61 -6.43 -4.84
CA VAL A 32 -8.52 -5.55 -6.02
C VAL A 32 -9.14 -4.18 -5.73
N ARG A 33 -10.31 -4.13 -5.09
CA ARG A 33 -11.01 -2.87 -4.77
C ARG A 33 -10.22 -1.97 -3.82
N TYR A 34 -9.53 -2.57 -2.85
CA TYR A 34 -8.74 -1.88 -1.82
C TYR A 34 -7.24 -1.86 -2.09
N LYS A 35 -6.84 -2.23 -3.30
CA LYS A 35 -5.46 -2.14 -3.78
C LYS A 35 -4.85 -0.76 -3.44
N PRO A 36 -3.65 -0.71 -2.84
CA PRO A 36 -2.93 0.55 -2.66
C PRO A 36 -2.42 1.09 -4.00
N ASP A 37 -2.21 2.39 -4.09
CA ASP A 37 -1.54 3.02 -5.22
C ASP A 37 -0.02 2.84 -5.12
N ALA A 38 0.53 2.90 -3.90
CA ALA A 38 1.94 2.64 -3.63
C ALA A 38 2.15 1.83 -2.33
N ILE A 39 3.22 1.04 -2.31
CA ILE A 39 3.79 0.42 -1.10
C ILE A 39 5.20 0.98 -0.94
N GLU A 40 5.48 1.62 0.19
CA GLU A 40 6.74 2.32 0.46
C GLU A 40 7.33 1.89 1.80
N GLY A 41 8.65 1.74 1.82
CA GLY A 41 9.42 1.31 2.99
C GLY A 41 10.68 0.57 2.58
N ASP A 42 11.34 -0.11 3.50
CA ASP A 42 12.55 -0.89 3.20
C ASP A 42 12.29 -2.33 2.71
N MET A 43 11.02 -2.72 2.63
CA MET A 43 10.55 -4.00 2.10
C MET A 43 10.96 -5.20 2.98
N ASP A 44 11.26 -4.99 4.26
CA ASP A 44 11.67 -6.04 5.18
C ASP A 44 10.49 -6.77 5.85
N SER A 45 9.32 -6.12 5.87
CA SER A 45 8.12 -6.58 6.56
C SER A 45 6.99 -6.99 5.61
N VAL A 46 6.91 -6.43 4.39
CA VAL A 46 5.96 -6.92 3.38
C VAL A 46 6.33 -8.33 2.94
N ARG A 47 5.34 -9.23 2.87
CA ARG A 47 5.59 -10.59 2.40
C ARG A 47 5.83 -10.59 0.88
N PRO A 48 6.78 -11.38 0.35
CA PRO A 48 7.09 -11.40 -1.08
C PRO A 48 5.88 -11.64 -1.98
N GLU A 49 4.98 -12.55 -1.61
CA GLU A 49 3.78 -12.87 -2.38
C GLU A 49 2.74 -11.75 -2.39
N VAL A 50 2.64 -10.97 -1.30
CA VAL A 50 1.75 -9.80 -1.22
C VAL A 50 2.30 -8.66 -2.08
N LYS A 51 3.62 -8.44 -2.02
CA LYS A 51 4.33 -7.47 -2.85
C LYS A 51 4.16 -7.81 -4.34
N GLU A 52 4.36 -9.06 -4.72
CA GLU A 52 4.21 -9.53 -6.10
C GLU A 52 2.76 -9.39 -6.58
N TYR A 53 1.78 -9.81 -5.77
CA TYR A 53 0.36 -9.66 -6.08
C TYR A 53 0.00 -8.21 -6.41
N TYR A 54 0.31 -7.27 -5.52
CA TYR A 54 -0.06 -5.87 -5.75
C TYR A 54 0.75 -5.21 -6.87
N SER A 55 2.03 -5.56 -7.01
CA SER A 55 2.85 -5.10 -8.14
C SER A 55 2.26 -5.53 -9.48
N SER A 56 1.77 -6.78 -9.59
CA SER A 56 1.12 -7.29 -10.80
C SER A 56 -0.18 -6.54 -11.17
N LEU A 57 -0.81 -5.90 -10.19
CA LEU A 57 -2.01 -5.07 -10.35
C LEU A 57 -1.68 -3.58 -10.55
N GLY A 58 -0.41 -3.23 -10.74
CA GLY A 58 0.05 -1.86 -11.02
C GLY A 58 0.23 -0.98 -9.79
N THR A 59 0.35 -1.55 -8.58
CA THR A 59 0.81 -0.82 -7.40
C THR A 59 2.29 -0.46 -7.54
N GLN A 60 2.64 0.79 -7.27
CA GLN A 60 4.04 1.22 -7.28
C GLN A 60 4.76 0.71 -6.03
N ILE A 61 5.90 0.03 -6.22
CA ILE A 61 6.78 -0.38 -5.12
C ILE A 61 7.91 0.66 -5.01
N ILE A 62 8.06 1.24 -3.83
CA ILE A 62 9.09 2.25 -3.53
C ILE A 62 9.99 1.67 -2.45
N ASP A 63 11.17 1.24 -2.86
CA ASP A 63 12.16 0.59 -2.01
C ASP A 63 13.16 1.62 -1.48
N ASP A 64 13.00 1.96 -0.21
CA ASP A 64 13.84 2.90 0.54
C ASP A 64 14.72 2.15 1.55
N SER A 65 15.10 0.91 1.25
CA SER A 65 16.04 0.14 2.08
C SER A 65 17.37 0.85 2.37
N PRO A 66 17.91 1.75 1.52
CA PRO A 66 19.13 2.49 1.86
C PRO A 66 18.95 3.53 2.98
N ASP A 67 17.72 4.00 3.22
CA ASP A 67 17.42 4.97 4.27
C ASP A 67 16.94 4.25 5.53
N GLN A 68 17.87 3.98 6.44
CA GLN A 68 17.62 3.33 7.73
C GLN A 68 17.43 4.34 8.88
N ASP A 69 17.59 5.64 8.61
CA ASP A 69 17.47 6.70 9.61
C ASP A 69 16.01 7.21 9.74
N THR A 70 15.12 6.82 8.82
CA THR A 70 13.70 7.20 8.82
C THR A 70 12.77 6.00 8.87
N THR A 71 11.64 6.15 9.57
CA THR A 71 10.62 5.09 9.66
C THR A 71 9.76 5.04 8.39
N ASP A 72 9.17 3.89 8.06
CA ASP A 72 8.27 3.75 6.90
C ASP A 72 7.08 4.71 6.95
N LEU A 73 6.59 5.04 8.16
CA LEU A 73 5.55 6.05 8.33
C LEU A 73 6.02 7.44 7.84
N ASN A 74 7.26 7.82 8.16
CA ASN A 74 7.83 9.10 7.72
C ASN A 74 8.05 9.12 6.21
N LYS A 75 8.49 8.01 5.62
CA LYS A 75 8.64 7.85 4.17
C LYS A 75 7.30 8.03 3.46
N CYS A 76 6.26 7.31 3.90
CA CYS A 76 4.88 7.45 3.42
C CYS A 76 4.34 8.88 3.48
N ILE A 77 4.51 9.58 4.60
CA ILE A 77 4.07 10.99 4.73
C ILE A 77 4.82 11.88 3.73
N SER A 78 6.12 11.64 3.55
CA SER A 78 6.94 12.38 2.59
C SER A 78 6.49 12.15 1.15
N PHE A 79 6.17 10.90 0.78
CA PHE A 79 5.64 10.56 -0.53
C PHE A 79 4.31 11.26 -0.82
N ILE A 80 3.37 11.22 0.14
CA ILE A 80 2.07 11.89 0.00
C ILE A 80 2.26 13.41 -0.16
N THR A 81 3.19 14.00 0.57
CA THR A 81 3.48 15.45 0.48
C THR A 81 4.08 15.84 -0.87
N ARG A 82 4.93 14.98 -1.44
CA ARG A 82 5.51 15.16 -2.79
C ARG A 82 4.50 14.88 -3.91
N ASN A 83 3.53 14.01 -3.66
CA ASN A 83 2.49 13.59 -4.59
C ASN A 83 1.10 13.89 -4.03
N PRO A 84 0.76 15.16 -3.81
CA PRO A 84 -0.52 15.52 -3.21
C PRO A 84 -1.65 14.98 -4.11
N PRO A 85 -2.71 14.39 -3.53
CA PRO A 85 -3.87 14.02 -4.31
C PRO A 85 -4.43 15.28 -4.98
N GLY A 86 -4.76 15.19 -6.27
CA GLY A 86 -5.27 16.34 -7.03
C GLY A 86 -6.54 16.98 -6.42
N PRO A 87 -7.00 18.13 -6.96
CA PRO A 87 -8.18 18.83 -6.45
C PRO A 87 -9.47 18.00 -6.60
N ASP A 88 -10.38 18.12 -5.64
CA ASP A 88 -11.69 17.44 -5.64
C ASP A 88 -12.57 17.91 -6.79
N ASN A 89 -12.73 17.05 -7.80
CA ASN A 89 -13.78 17.19 -8.79
C ASN A 89 -15.03 16.54 -8.20
N SER A 90 -15.61 17.21 -7.20
CA SER A 90 -17.00 16.95 -6.79
C SER A 90 -17.97 17.57 -7.79
#